data_AF-A0A221NT63-F1
#
_entry.id   AF-A0A221NT63-F1
#
_cell.length_a   1.000
_cell.length_b   1.000
_cell.length_c   1.000
_cell.angle_alpha   90.00
_cell.angle_beta   90.00
_cell.angle_gamma   90.00
#
_symmetry.space_group_name_H-M   'P 1'
#
loop_
_entity.id
_entity.type
_entity.pdbx_description
1 polymer ?
#
loop_
_entity_poly.entity_id
_entity_poly.type
_entity_poly.pdbx_seq_one_letter_code
_entity_poly.pdbx_strand_id
1 'polypeptide(L)' 'MAYRFWCGECGFMTAWLSQSVGEQEQIEHYARHHPGIDPGGHVEMNRKDPQGGIGCLESLVIVIVLLILAASCHH' A
#
# COMPACT_ATOMS: atom_id res chain seq x y z
N MET A 1 3.02 -4.51 10.18
CA MET A 1 3.13 -4.20 8.74
C MET A 1 3.83 -5.34 8.04
N ALA A 2 3.51 -5.56 6.77
CA ALA A 2 4.31 -6.41 5.88
C ALA A 2 4.93 -5.53 4.78
N TYR A 3 6.09 -5.92 4.30
CA TYR A 3 6.91 -5.19 3.34
C TYR A 3 7.22 -6.09 2.16
N ARG A 4 7.33 -5.51 0.98
CA ARG A 4 7.79 -6.19 -0.23
C ARG A 4 8.90 -5.37 -0.86
N PHE A 5 10.03 -6.00 -1.07
CA PHE A 5 11.22 -5.38 -1.64
C PHE A 5 11.35 -5.80 -3.09
N TRP A 6 11.62 -4.84 -3.95
CA TRP A 6 11.79 -5.05 -5.39
C TRP A 6 13.26 -4.87 -5.76
N CYS A 7 13.75 -5.63 -6.72
CA CYS A 7 15.04 -5.39 -7.33
C CYS A 7 14.94 -4.20 -8.31
N GLY A 8 15.98 -3.36 -8.38
CA GLY A 8 16.06 -2.25 -9.34
C GLY A 8 16.61 -2.70 -10.69
N GLU A 9 17.40 -3.77 -10.69
CA GLU A 9 18.10 -4.28 -11.86
C GLU A 9 17.31 -5.37 -12.61
N CYS A 10 16.36 -6.03 -11.93
CA CYS A 10 15.54 -7.08 -12.52
C CYS A 10 14.13 -7.14 -11.91
N GLY A 11 13.27 -8.00 -12.46
CA GLY A 11 11.88 -8.16 -11.99
C GLY A 11 11.71 -8.99 -10.71
N PHE A 12 12.78 -9.25 -9.95
CA PHE A 12 12.68 -9.98 -8.69
C PHE A 12 11.96 -9.14 -7.63
N MET A 13 11.09 -9.79 -6.86
CA MET A 13 10.42 -9.22 -5.70
C MET A 13 10.32 -10.25 -4.57
N THR A 14 10.46 -9.79 -3.33
CA THR A 14 10.29 -10.65 -2.15
C THR A 14 8.80 -10.96 -1.91
N ALA A 15 8.54 -11.99 -1.11
CA ALA A 15 7.23 -12.14 -0.50
C ALA A 15 6.92 -10.95 0.43
N TRP A 16 5.67 -10.88 0.90
CA TRP A 16 5.29 -9.95 1.97
C TRP A 16 5.91 -10.43 3.28
N LEU A 17 6.98 -9.77 3.73
CA LEU A 17 7.79 -10.17 4.86
C LEU A 17 7.85 -9.06 5.92
N SER A 18 8.45 -9.36 7.07
CA SER A 18 8.90 -8.28 7.95
C SER A 18 9.98 -7.46 7.24
N GLN A 19 10.15 -6.21 7.65
CA GLN A 19 11.14 -5.32 7.03
C GLN A 19 12.55 -5.94 7.04
N SER A 20 13.00 -6.42 8.20
CA SER A 20 14.34 -6.98 8.37
C SER A 20 14.60 -8.21 7.50
N VAL A 21 13.61 -9.09 7.36
CA VAL A 21 13.75 -10.29 6.52
C VAL A 21 13.74 -9.91 5.03
N GLY A 22 12.87 -8.99 4.62
CA GLY A 22 12.84 -8.49 3.25
C GLY A 22 14.11 -7.76 2.83
N GLU A 23 14.68 -6.93 3.72
CA GLU A 23 15.99 -6.28 3.49
C GLU A 23 17.10 -7.30 3.32
N GLN A 24 17.16 -8.31 4.20
CA GLN A 24 18.16 -9.38 4.11
C GLN A 24 18.02 -10.17 2.80
N GLU A 25 16.80 -10.56 2.42
CA GLU A 25 16.57 -11.26 1.15
C GLU A 25 16.95 -10.41 -0.07
N GLN A 26 16.70 -9.10 -0.03
CA GLN A 26 17.10 -8.19 -1.10
C GLN A 26 18.62 -8.09 -1.21
N ILE A 27 19.34 -7.96 -0.08
CA ILE A 27 20.81 -7.93 -0.05
C ILE A 27 21.39 -9.23 -0.60
N GLU A 28 20.87 -10.38 -0.15
CA GLU A 28 21.32 -11.69 -0.65
C GLU A 28 21.00 -11.91 -2.12
N HIS A 29 19.89 -11.35 -2.60
CA HIS A 29 19.57 -11.36 -4.02
C HIS A 29 20.59 -10.56 -4.82
N TYR A 30 20.90 -9.32 -4.41
CA TYR A 30 21.91 -8.47 -5.07
C TYR A 30 23.30 -9.11 -5.03
N ALA A 31 23.72 -9.63 -3.89
CA ALA A 31 25.02 -10.30 -3.75
C ALA A 31 25.18 -11.49 -4.72
N ARG A 32 24.10 -12.21 -5.03
CA ARG A 32 24.12 -13.38 -5.92
C ARG A 32 23.94 -13.05 -7.40
N HIS A 33 23.06 -12.11 -7.73
CA HIS A 33 22.63 -11.86 -9.11
C HIS A 33 23.18 -10.55 -9.69
N HIS A 34 23.59 -9.62 -8.82
CA HIS A 34 24.07 -8.28 -9.17
C HIS A 34 25.35 -7.93 -8.38
N PRO A 35 26.42 -8.75 -8.47
CA PRO A 35 27.63 -8.55 -7.69
C PRO A 35 28.28 -7.20 -8.02
N GLY A 36 28.60 -6.42 -6.99
CA GLY A 36 29.21 -5.10 -7.12
C GLY A 36 28.24 -3.95 -7.43
N ILE A 37 26.93 -4.23 -7.49
CA ILE A 37 25.89 -3.20 -7.57
C ILE A 37 25.27 -3.04 -6.19
N ASP A 38 25.20 -1.80 -5.70
CA ASP A 38 24.54 -1.51 -4.43
C ASP A 38 23.02 -1.69 -4.55
N PRO A 39 22.34 -2.22 -3.51
CA PRO A 39 20.88 -2.36 -3.53
C PRO A 39 20.17 -1.00 -3.73
N GLY A 40 19.52 -0.84 -4.88
CA GLY A 40 18.86 0.42 -5.29
C GLY A 40 17.37 0.30 -5.62
N GLY A 41 16.74 -0.82 -5.26
CA GLY A 41 15.33 -1.08 -5.61
C GLY A 41 14.31 -0.33 -4.74
N HIS A 42 13.02 -0.57 -4.98
CA HIS A 42 11.93 0.09 -4.23
C HIS A 42 11.27 -0.84 -3.21
N VAL A 43 10.60 -0.24 -2.22
CA VAL A 43 9.93 -0.97 -1.12
C VAL A 43 8.47 -0.59 -1.06
N GLU A 44 7.60 -1.59 -1.12
CA GLU A 44 6.18 -1.44 -0.84
C GLU A 44 5.89 -1.79 0.62
N MET A 45 5.02 -0.99 1.25
CA MET A 45 4.54 -1.26 2.59
C MET A 45 3.05 -1.61 2.52
N ASN A 46 2.71 -2.84 2.92
CA ASN A 46 1.32 -3.22 3.14
C ASN A 46 0.87 -2.61 4.48
N ARG A 47 0.39 -1.37 4.41
CA ARG A 47 -0.54 -0.84 5.39
C ARG A 47 -1.88 -1.48 5.08
N LYS A 48 -2.19 -2.61 5.75
CA LYS A 48 -3.58 -2.98 5.95
C LYS A 48 -4.22 -1.79 6.67
N ASP A 49 -4.91 -0.96 5.92
CA ASP A 49 -5.65 0.16 6.44
C ASP A 49 -6.91 -0.42 7.09
N PRO A 50 -7.07 -0.37 8.43
CA PRO A 50 -8.32 -0.83 9.05
C PRO A 50 -9.51 0.11 8.75
N GLN A 51 -9.31 1.24 8.06
CA GLN A 51 -10.31 2.26 7.73
C GLN A 51 -10.55 2.42 6.21
N GLY A 52 -9.90 1.61 5.37
CA GLY A 52 -10.02 1.64 3.91
C GLY A 52 -11.37 1.14 3.44
N GLY A 53 -12.40 2.00 3.47
CA GLY A 53 -13.68 1.71 2.83
C GLY A 53 -14.91 2.48 3.33
N ILE A 54 -14.79 3.43 4.26
CA ILE A 54 -15.95 4.10 4.85
C ILE A 54 -16.17 5.54 4.32
N GLY A 55 -15.16 6.18 3.73
CA GLY A 55 -15.27 7.60 3.32
C GLY A 55 -16.25 7.90 2.18
N CYS A 56 -16.38 7.02 1.18
CA CYS A 56 -17.31 7.25 0.06
C CYS A 56 -18.76 6.92 0.42
N LEU A 57 -18.99 5.92 1.27
CA LEU A 57 -20.34 5.52 1.69
C LEU A 57 -20.94 6.55 2.67
N GLU A 58 -20.17 7.01 3.65
CA GLU A 58 -20.63 8.03 4.61
C GLU A 58 -20.97 9.35 3.91
N SER A 59 -20.14 9.78 2.96
CA SER A 59 -20.41 11.01 2.20
C SER A 59 -21.68 10.92 1.35
N LEU A 60 -21.94 9.76 0.72
CA LEU A 60 -23.19 9.52 0.00
C LEU A 60 -24.42 9.59 0.91
N VAL A 61 -24.36 8.97 2.10
CA VAL A 61 -25.47 9.01 3.07
C VAL A 61 -25.75 10.43 3.53
N ILE A 62 -24.71 11.22 3.86
CA ILE A 62 -24.86 12.62 4.28
C ILE A 62 -25.52 13.46 3.18
N VAL A 63 -25.09 13.31 1.93
CA VAL A 63 -25.68 14.06 0.79
C VAL A 63 -27.14 13.70 0.61
N ILE A 64 -27.50 12.41 0.69
CA ILE A 64 -28.90 11.96 0.56
C ILE A 64 -29.76 12.55 1.68
N VAL A 65 -29.29 12.53 2.93
CA VAL A 65 -30.02 13.11 4.07
C VAL A 65 -30.23 14.62 3.89
N LEU A 66 -29.19 15.35 3.45
CA LEU A 66 -29.30 16.79 3.20
C LEU A 66 -30.32 17.11 2.08
N LEU A 67 -30.35 16.30 1.02
CA LEU A 67 -31.34 16.47 -0.07
C LEU A 67 -32.77 16.23 0.42
N ILE A 68 -32.99 15.20 1.26
CA ILE A 68 -34.31 14.93 1.84
C ILE A 68 -34.77 16.09 2.73
N LEU A 69 -33.88 16.60 3.58
CA LEU A 69 -34.19 17.75 4.44
C LEU A 69 -34.49 19.00 3.62
N ALA A 70 -33.66 19.31 2.63
CA ALA A 70 -33.88 20.46 1.75
C ALA A 70 -35.22 20.36 0.99
N ALA A 71 -35.58 19.17 0.49
CA ALA A 71 -36.86 18.95 -0.16
C ALA A 71 -38.05 19.04 0.82
N SER A 72 -37.86 18.63 2.07
CA SER A 72 -38.90 18.67 3.11
C SER A 72 -39.12 20.07 3.70
N CYS A 73 -38.10 20.93 3.67
CA CYS A 73 -38.19 22.34 4.08
C CYS A 73 -38.73 23.28 2.99
N HIS A 74 -39.06 22.75 1.80
CA HIS A 74 -39.57 23.50 0.66
C HIS A 74 -41.07 23.23 0.38
N HIS A 75 -41.82 22.88 1.44
CA HIS A 75 -43.28 22.83 1.52
C HIS A 75 -43.77 23.76 2.64
#